data_AF-A0A542U9P2-F1
#
_entry.id   AF-A0A542U9P2-F1
#
_cell.length_a   1.000
_cell.length_b   1.000
_cell.length_c   1.000
_cell.angle_alpha   90.00
_cell.angle_beta   90.00
_cell.angle_gamma   90.00
#
_symmetry.space_group_name_H-M   'P 1'
#
loop_
_entity.id
_entity.type
_entity.pdbx_description
1 polymer ?
#
loop_
_entity_poly.entity_id
_entity_poly.type
_entity_poly.pdbx_seq_one_letter_code
_entity_poly.pdbx_strand_id
1 'polypeptide(L)'
;MTDHALRLLRQHRHLAELAAFPFEFDLERADDGHVEPVRLASGGPLEVIAGDDSGGTYFLCADGSMLYADSEGGAGIIGASADEALEIMIGLPGRRDYVDLSPADGEEAILAYVTETEDEIRECYGFDAERVELRAALGLPERSPVELIGVLHAALLRTEPDHVLLNAEEGMAYRLLDSHPRPPLWERVLAEGRAGLARLRAGDTAVADDPLRRRLVLRAAQFDRADGDLPVLRLLLRREAESSMSDELRLAAVLVGLHGDPADLPLLQEVRERDYDTWCGPGGIPDPDADGTDLRRWAEGLDGSLFGTDPSEEPESTWTDLAAAQGLTEPARVTLIRRLDAVVMNQSLLRRPDAPTAIDPSPLGSLAYDLEHLGDLEQALRAQRLYAALGDTARDRVSALRDQARLERETGRLVPAARTLARIRDTVIFPGDDSLGHWREVNPGRHLAQEHYALARTLAEADLLQEARAVLAGGEAIRGELAGAARAGLDEAAAEVAERVDEVS
;
A
#
# COMPACT_ATOMS: atom_id res chain seq x y z
N MET A 1 -7.35 -1.39 -31.46
CA MET A 1 -8.82 -1.61 -31.46
C MET A 1 -9.06 -2.75 -30.49
N THR A 2 -9.26 -2.47 -29.21
CA THR A 2 -9.05 -3.44 -28.10
C THR A 2 -10.26 -4.31 -27.74
N ASP A 3 -11.40 -4.13 -28.43
CA ASP A 3 -12.65 -4.86 -28.15
C ASP A 3 -13.27 -5.46 -29.43
N HIS A 4 -12.46 -5.83 -30.42
CA HIS A 4 -13.01 -6.39 -31.66
C HIS A 4 -13.67 -7.74 -31.41
N ALA A 5 -13.00 -8.61 -30.66
CA ALA A 5 -13.48 -9.93 -30.34
C ALA A 5 -14.76 -9.87 -29.50
N LEU A 6 -14.81 -9.05 -28.45
CA LEU A 6 -16.02 -8.85 -27.64
C LEU A 6 -17.21 -8.38 -28.48
N ARG A 7 -17.00 -7.44 -29.41
CA ARG A 7 -18.09 -7.01 -30.31
C ARG A 7 -18.61 -8.15 -31.17
N LEU A 8 -17.72 -9.00 -31.71
CA LEU A 8 -18.12 -10.14 -32.53
C LEU A 8 -18.88 -11.18 -31.71
N LEU A 9 -18.39 -11.53 -30.51
CA LEU A 9 -19.07 -12.47 -29.62
C LEU A 9 -20.49 -11.96 -29.26
N ARG A 10 -20.63 -10.67 -28.94
CA ARG A 10 -21.94 -10.05 -28.65
C ARG A 10 -22.90 -10.03 -29.86
N GLN A 11 -22.39 -10.03 -31.09
CA GLN A 11 -23.19 -10.01 -32.32
C GLN A 11 -23.54 -11.40 -32.85
N HIS A 12 -22.75 -12.41 -32.51
CA HIS A 12 -22.84 -13.74 -33.08
C HIS A 12 -22.97 -14.80 -31.98
N ARG A 13 -24.21 -15.17 -31.67
CA ARG A 13 -24.54 -16.18 -30.64
C ARG A 13 -23.72 -17.46 -30.74
N HIS A 14 -23.55 -17.99 -31.96
CA HIS A 14 -22.73 -19.18 -32.20
C HIS A 14 -21.27 -19.01 -31.73
N LEU A 15 -20.66 -17.84 -31.98
CA LEU A 15 -19.30 -17.58 -31.53
C LEU A 15 -19.24 -17.43 -29.99
N ALA A 16 -20.27 -16.86 -29.37
CA ALA A 16 -20.37 -16.79 -27.92
C ALA A 16 -20.52 -18.18 -27.29
N GLU A 17 -21.31 -19.08 -27.90
CA GLU A 17 -21.46 -20.47 -27.46
C GLU A 17 -20.13 -21.23 -27.55
N LEU A 18 -19.37 -21.04 -28.64
CA LEU A 18 -18.02 -21.60 -28.78
C LEU A 18 -17.01 -21.04 -27.76
N ALA A 19 -17.10 -19.75 -27.44
CA ALA A 19 -16.24 -19.13 -26.43
C ALA A 19 -16.58 -19.64 -25.02
N ALA A 20 -17.86 -19.83 -24.71
CA ALA A 20 -18.33 -20.35 -23.43
C ALA A 20 -17.85 -21.79 -23.19
N PHE A 21 -17.99 -22.65 -24.19
CA PHE A 21 -17.47 -24.01 -24.17
C PHE A 21 -16.87 -24.37 -25.53
N PRO A 22 -15.60 -24.78 -25.59
CA PRO A 22 -14.77 -25.29 -24.48
C PRO A 22 -13.83 -24.27 -23.80
N PHE A 23 -13.86 -22.98 -24.17
CA PHE A 23 -12.83 -22.02 -23.75
C PHE A 23 -13.13 -21.23 -22.48
N GLU A 24 -14.17 -21.59 -21.72
CA GLU A 24 -14.50 -21.00 -20.41
C GLU A 24 -14.73 -19.47 -20.42
N PHE A 25 -15.27 -18.92 -21.52
CA PHE A 25 -15.60 -17.50 -21.64
C PHE A 25 -17.09 -17.30 -21.96
N ASP A 26 -17.93 -17.29 -20.94
CA ASP A 26 -19.38 -17.20 -21.07
C ASP A 26 -19.88 -15.77 -20.83
N LEU A 27 -20.39 -15.13 -21.88
CA LEU A 27 -20.99 -13.80 -21.81
C LEU A 27 -22.31 -13.78 -21.03
N GLU A 28 -23.07 -14.89 -21.00
CA GLU A 28 -24.37 -14.93 -20.30
C GLU A 28 -24.19 -14.84 -18.78
N ARG A 29 -23.02 -15.24 -18.26
CA ARG A 29 -22.66 -15.13 -16.84
C ARG A 29 -22.26 -13.73 -16.39
N ALA A 30 -22.11 -12.77 -17.32
CA ALA A 30 -21.76 -11.41 -16.94
C ALA A 30 -22.84 -10.74 -16.07
N ASP A 31 -24.11 -11.09 -16.31
CA ASP A 31 -25.26 -10.56 -15.57
C ASP A 31 -25.33 -11.08 -14.12
N ASP A 32 -24.73 -12.24 -13.83
CA ASP A 32 -24.65 -12.80 -12.48
C ASP A 32 -23.67 -12.01 -11.59
N GLY A 33 -22.71 -11.30 -12.21
CA GLY A 33 -21.66 -10.58 -11.52
C GLY A 33 -20.63 -11.50 -10.87
N HIS A 34 -19.76 -10.91 -10.04
CA HIS A 34 -18.85 -11.69 -9.19
C HIS A 34 -19.58 -12.14 -7.91
N VAL A 35 -19.14 -13.26 -7.33
CA VAL A 35 -19.77 -13.86 -6.14
C VAL A 35 -19.82 -12.89 -4.93
N GLU A 36 -18.89 -11.95 -4.88
CA GLU A 36 -18.81 -10.90 -3.88
C GLU A 36 -18.49 -9.54 -4.49
N PRO A 37 -18.83 -8.43 -3.82
CA PRO A 37 -18.46 -7.09 -4.28
C PRO A 37 -16.94 -6.92 -4.33
N VAL A 38 -16.42 -6.49 -5.47
CA VAL A 38 -14.98 -6.26 -5.67
C VAL A 38 -14.70 -4.87 -6.25
N ARG A 39 -13.49 -4.36 -6.00
CA ARG A 39 -13.00 -3.09 -6.55
C ARG A 39 -11.49 -3.13 -6.76
N LEU A 40 -10.97 -2.27 -7.63
CA LEU A 40 -9.52 -2.03 -7.69
C LEU A 40 -9.04 -1.20 -6.49
N ALA A 41 -7.84 -1.49 -6.00
CA ALA A 41 -7.17 -0.69 -4.97
C ALA A 41 -6.97 0.77 -5.42
N SER A 42 -6.66 0.96 -6.70
CA SER A 42 -6.53 2.27 -7.35
C SER A 42 -7.86 3.04 -7.48
N GLY A 43 -9.00 2.40 -7.22
CA GLY A 43 -10.33 2.97 -7.43
C GLY A 43 -10.76 3.03 -8.90
N GLY A 44 -9.97 2.45 -9.81
CA GLY A 44 -10.34 2.34 -11.23
C GLY A 44 -11.61 1.50 -11.43
N PRO A 45 -12.43 1.82 -12.44
CA PRO A 45 -13.66 1.08 -12.72
C PRO A 45 -13.34 -0.34 -13.25
N LEU A 46 -14.25 -1.26 -12.92
CA LEU A 46 -14.27 -2.63 -13.41
C LEU A 46 -15.63 -2.91 -14.07
N GLU A 47 -15.62 -3.36 -15.31
CA GLU A 47 -16.82 -3.86 -16.00
C GLU A 47 -16.76 -5.39 -16.03
N VAL A 48 -17.78 -6.06 -15.48
CA VAL A 48 -17.94 -7.52 -15.66
C VAL A 48 -18.31 -7.78 -17.11
N ILE A 49 -17.53 -8.62 -17.80
CA ILE A 49 -17.75 -8.91 -19.23
C ILE A 49 -18.10 -10.36 -19.51
N ALA A 50 -17.69 -11.30 -18.66
CA ALA A 50 -17.96 -12.72 -18.78
C ALA A 50 -17.71 -13.45 -17.46
N GLY A 51 -18.13 -14.71 -17.39
CA GLY A 51 -17.74 -15.65 -16.34
C GLY A 51 -17.37 -17.02 -16.91
N ASP A 52 -16.92 -17.91 -16.04
CA ASP A 52 -16.69 -19.33 -16.37
C ASP A 52 -17.59 -20.25 -15.53
N ASP A 53 -17.56 -21.54 -15.83
CA ASP A 53 -18.38 -22.57 -15.18
C ASP A 53 -17.89 -22.98 -13.77
N SER A 54 -16.65 -22.66 -13.41
CA SER A 54 -16.07 -22.82 -12.07
C SER A 54 -16.42 -21.67 -11.10
N GLY A 55 -17.01 -20.59 -11.60
CA GLY A 55 -17.38 -19.41 -10.81
C GLY A 55 -16.37 -18.27 -10.86
N GLY A 56 -15.39 -18.31 -11.77
CA GLY A 56 -14.51 -17.19 -12.05
C GLY A 56 -15.18 -16.10 -12.90
N THR A 57 -14.62 -14.90 -12.85
CA THR A 57 -15.18 -13.70 -13.48
C THR A 57 -14.11 -12.94 -14.25
N TYR A 58 -14.48 -12.46 -15.43
CA TYR A 58 -13.63 -11.62 -16.29
C TYR A 58 -14.09 -10.18 -16.20
N PHE A 59 -13.15 -9.28 -15.92
CA PHE A 59 -13.37 -7.85 -15.85
C PHE A 59 -12.56 -7.12 -16.92
N LEU A 60 -13.17 -6.11 -17.52
CA LEU A 60 -12.48 -5.13 -18.33
C LEU A 60 -12.10 -3.93 -17.45
N CYS A 61 -10.80 -3.63 -17.39
CA CYS A 61 -10.27 -2.47 -16.68
C CYS A 61 -10.32 -1.22 -17.56
N ALA A 62 -10.22 -0.04 -16.95
CA ALA A 62 -10.26 1.26 -17.66
C ALA A 62 -9.18 1.44 -18.74
N ASP A 63 -8.02 0.79 -18.57
CA ASP A 63 -6.92 0.81 -19.54
C ASP A 63 -7.11 -0.18 -20.69
N GLY A 64 -8.20 -0.96 -20.66
CA GLY A 64 -8.52 -2.02 -21.61
C GLY A 64 -7.95 -3.39 -21.24
N SER A 65 -7.13 -3.50 -20.18
CA SER A 65 -6.61 -4.80 -19.75
C SER A 65 -7.74 -5.71 -19.25
N MET A 66 -7.60 -7.02 -19.46
CA MET A 66 -8.55 -8.02 -19.00
C MET A 66 -8.04 -8.67 -17.72
N LEU A 67 -8.76 -8.45 -16.63
CA LEU A 67 -8.52 -9.02 -15.31
C LEU A 67 -9.39 -10.26 -15.14
N TYR A 68 -8.80 -11.35 -14.67
CA TYR A 68 -9.55 -12.53 -14.25
C TYR A 68 -9.49 -12.66 -12.73
N ALA A 69 -10.60 -13.03 -12.10
CA ALA A 69 -10.65 -13.43 -10.69
C ALA A 69 -11.34 -14.78 -10.55
N ASP A 70 -10.72 -15.71 -9.84
CA ASP A 70 -11.33 -17.01 -9.53
C ASP A 70 -12.20 -16.93 -8.25
N SER A 71 -12.94 -18.00 -7.98
CA SER A 71 -13.77 -18.13 -6.78
C SER A 71 -12.98 -18.45 -5.50
N GLU A 72 -11.67 -18.73 -5.61
CA GLU A 72 -10.76 -19.08 -4.49
C GLU A 72 -9.92 -17.88 -4.00
N GLY A 73 -10.26 -16.68 -4.49
CA GLY A 73 -9.61 -15.43 -4.10
C GLY A 73 -8.29 -15.17 -4.83
N GLY A 74 -8.06 -15.75 -6.00
CA GLY A 74 -6.96 -15.46 -6.92
C GLY A 74 -7.37 -14.45 -8.01
N ALA A 75 -6.53 -13.48 -8.33
CA ALA A 75 -6.78 -12.50 -9.41
C ALA A 75 -5.50 -12.08 -10.14
N GLY A 76 -5.64 -11.78 -11.43
CA GLY A 76 -4.51 -11.40 -12.28
C GLY A 76 -4.90 -10.98 -13.70
N ILE A 77 -4.09 -10.10 -14.29
CA ILE A 77 -4.27 -9.66 -15.67
C ILE A 77 -3.87 -10.80 -16.59
N ILE A 78 -4.78 -11.18 -17.47
CA ILE A 78 -4.61 -12.28 -18.43
C ILE A 78 -4.50 -11.80 -19.88
N GLY A 79 -4.44 -10.48 -20.08
CA GLY A 79 -4.11 -9.85 -21.36
C GLY A 79 -4.23 -8.33 -21.29
N ALA A 80 -3.48 -7.62 -22.14
CA ALA A 80 -3.55 -6.17 -22.28
C ALA A 80 -4.82 -5.66 -22.99
N SER A 81 -5.60 -6.58 -23.55
CA SER A 81 -6.92 -6.32 -24.15
C SER A 81 -7.78 -7.57 -24.10
N ALA A 82 -9.09 -7.42 -24.33
CA ALA A 82 -9.98 -8.56 -24.47
C ALA A 82 -9.59 -9.46 -25.67
N ASP A 83 -9.12 -8.86 -26.77
CA ASP A 83 -8.64 -9.61 -27.94
C ASP A 83 -7.41 -10.47 -27.59
N GLU A 84 -6.42 -9.92 -26.89
CA GLU A 84 -5.21 -10.64 -26.48
C GLU A 84 -5.52 -11.74 -25.45
N ALA A 85 -6.42 -11.46 -24.52
CA ALA A 85 -6.79 -12.44 -23.51
C ALA A 85 -7.63 -13.59 -24.10
N LEU A 86 -8.53 -13.32 -25.04
CA LEU A 86 -9.24 -14.35 -25.79
C LEU A 86 -8.28 -15.17 -26.68
N GLU A 87 -7.25 -14.54 -27.24
CA GLU A 87 -6.21 -15.25 -27.96
C GLU A 87 -5.48 -16.26 -27.06
N ILE A 88 -5.10 -15.84 -25.85
CA ILE A 88 -4.51 -16.74 -24.84
C ILE A 88 -5.47 -17.86 -24.49
N MET A 89 -6.73 -17.55 -24.16
CA MET A 89 -7.71 -18.56 -23.74
C MET A 89 -8.02 -19.60 -24.83
N ILE A 90 -8.11 -19.17 -26.08
CA ILE A 90 -8.41 -20.06 -27.21
C ILE A 90 -7.18 -20.87 -27.62
N GLY A 91 -5.99 -20.24 -27.61
CA GLY A 91 -4.73 -20.87 -27.98
C GLY A 91 -4.12 -21.75 -26.89
N LEU A 92 -4.50 -21.55 -25.62
CA LEU A 92 -4.08 -22.33 -24.46
C LEU A 92 -5.29 -22.75 -23.58
N PRO A 93 -6.15 -23.69 -24.02
CA PRO A 93 -7.17 -24.29 -23.17
C PRO A 93 -6.54 -24.93 -21.93
N GLY A 94 -7.22 -24.83 -20.79
CA GLY A 94 -6.60 -25.17 -19.50
C GLY A 94 -5.64 -24.11 -18.98
N ARG A 95 -5.73 -22.84 -19.45
CA ARG A 95 -4.80 -21.74 -19.08
C ARG A 95 -4.48 -21.59 -17.60
N ARG A 96 -5.35 -22.05 -16.71
CA ARG A 96 -5.18 -22.00 -15.25
C ARG A 96 -3.97 -22.81 -14.80
N ASP A 97 -3.66 -23.90 -15.51
CA ASP A 97 -2.52 -24.76 -15.23
C ASP A 97 -1.19 -24.15 -15.72
N TYR A 98 -1.26 -23.06 -16.50
CA TYR A 98 -0.08 -22.42 -17.11
C TYR A 98 0.35 -21.13 -16.43
N VAL A 99 -0.38 -20.66 -15.41
CA VAL A 99 -0.13 -19.35 -14.76
C VAL A 99 1.24 -19.25 -14.07
N ASP A 100 1.88 -20.38 -13.77
CA ASP A 100 3.22 -20.44 -13.18
C ASP A 100 4.32 -20.71 -14.22
N LEU A 101 3.98 -20.93 -15.49
CA LEU A 101 4.96 -21.09 -16.55
C LEU A 101 5.51 -19.75 -17.01
N SER A 102 6.80 -19.74 -17.33
CA SER A 102 7.53 -18.59 -17.82
C SER A 102 8.34 -18.94 -19.08
N PRO A 103 8.71 -17.95 -19.91
CA PRO A 103 9.64 -18.18 -21.01
C PRO A 103 10.99 -18.76 -20.58
N ALA A 104 11.36 -18.65 -19.31
CA ALA A 104 12.62 -19.15 -18.77
C ALA A 104 12.62 -20.67 -18.57
N ASP A 105 11.46 -21.32 -18.51
CA ASP A 105 11.35 -22.78 -18.36
C ASP A 105 11.81 -23.55 -19.61
N GLY A 106 11.89 -22.85 -20.74
CA GLY A 106 12.41 -23.37 -21.99
C GLY A 106 11.32 -23.99 -22.87
N GLU A 107 11.50 -23.83 -24.19
CA GLU A 107 10.54 -24.23 -25.22
C GLU A 107 10.12 -25.71 -25.12
N GLU A 108 11.06 -26.63 -24.94
CA GLU A 108 10.77 -28.07 -24.86
C GLU A 108 9.87 -28.41 -23.67
N ALA A 109 10.15 -27.83 -22.49
CA ALA A 109 9.37 -28.08 -21.27
C ALA A 109 7.96 -27.49 -21.39
N ILE A 110 7.85 -26.27 -21.91
CA ILE A 110 6.56 -25.60 -22.15
C ILE A 110 5.70 -26.42 -23.12
N LEU A 111 6.26 -26.84 -24.25
CA LEU A 111 5.52 -27.61 -25.25
C LEU A 111 5.10 -28.98 -24.72
N ALA A 112 5.96 -29.64 -23.93
CA ALA A 112 5.62 -30.92 -23.30
C ALA A 112 4.44 -30.77 -22.32
N TYR A 113 4.49 -29.75 -21.46
CA TYR A 113 3.44 -29.49 -20.48
C TYR A 113 2.11 -29.11 -21.15
N VAL A 114 2.14 -28.22 -22.15
CA VAL A 114 0.93 -27.86 -22.91
C VAL A 114 0.34 -29.08 -23.62
N THR A 115 1.18 -29.93 -24.21
CA THR A 115 0.71 -31.15 -24.88
C THR A 115 0.03 -32.09 -23.90
N GLU A 116 0.62 -32.30 -22.72
CA GLU A 116 0.05 -33.16 -21.66
C GLU A 116 -1.33 -32.64 -21.22
N THR A 117 -1.43 -31.36 -20.85
CA THR A 117 -2.71 -30.75 -20.44
C THR A 117 -3.76 -30.81 -21.56
N GLU A 118 -3.38 -30.49 -22.81
CA GLU A 118 -4.33 -30.55 -23.92
C GLU A 118 -4.79 -31.99 -24.22
N ASP A 119 -3.91 -32.98 -24.06
CA ASP A 119 -4.28 -34.39 -24.23
C ASP A 119 -5.28 -34.83 -23.15
N GLU A 120 -5.11 -34.41 -21.90
CA GLU A 120 -6.10 -34.64 -20.83
C GLU A 120 -7.47 -34.02 -21.14
N ILE A 121 -7.48 -32.80 -21.69
CA ILE A 121 -8.72 -32.14 -22.13
C ILE A 121 -9.36 -32.92 -23.29
N ARG A 122 -8.56 -33.37 -24.27
CA ARG A 122 -9.04 -34.17 -25.42
C ARG A 122 -9.66 -35.50 -25.01
N GLU A 123 -9.23 -36.09 -23.90
CA GLU A 123 -9.87 -37.29 -23.34
C GLU A 123 -11.30 -37.03 -22.86
N CYS A 124 -11.60 -35.79 -22.46
CA CYS A 124 -12.93 -35.38 -22.00
C CYS A 124 -13.82 -34.89 -23.15
N TYR A 125 -13.29 -34.04 -24.04
CA TYR A 125 -14.01 -33.48 -25.18
C TYR A 125 -13.05 -32.97 -26.26
N GLY A 126 -13.48 -32.95 -27.53
CA GLY A 126 -12.72 -32.33 -28.62
C GLY A 126 -12.91 -30.81 -28.65
N PHE A 127 -11.83 -30.07 -28.91
CA PHE A 127 -11.86 -28.60 -29.05
C PHE A 127 -11.11 -28.07 -30.29
N ASP A 128 -10.39 -28.92 -31.03
CA ASP A 128 -9.48 -28.47 -32.09
C ASP A 128 -10.22 -27.78 -33.26
N ALA A 129 -11.41 -28.26 -33.62
CA ALA A 129 -12.21 -27.67 -34.69
C ALA A 129 -12.81 -26.33 -34.25
N GLU A 130 -13.33 -26.28 -33.03
CA GLU A 130 -13.89 -25.11 -32.37
C GLU A 130 -12.83 -24.03 -32.19
N ARG A 131 -11.59 -24.40 -31.84
CA ARG A 131 -10.43 -23.51 -31.74
C ARG A 131 -10.15 -22.82 -33.08
N VAL A 132 -10.05 -23.62 -34.15
CA VAL A 132 -9.76 -23.10 -35.49
C VAL A 132 -10.87 -22.17 -35.97
N GLU A 133 -12.13 -22.57 -35.78
CA GLU A 133 -13.29 -21.78 -36.17
C GLU A 133 -13.35 -20.45 -35.42
N LEU A 134 -13.31 -20.48 -34.08
CA LEU A 134 -13.44 -19.30 -33.25
C LEU A 134 -12.30 -18.33 -33.48
N ARG A 135 -11.05 -18.81 -33.51
CA ARG A 135 -9.88 -17.98 -33.79
C ARG A 135 -9.99 -17.27 -35.15
N ALA A 136 -10.39 -18.01 -36.20
CA ALA A 136 -10.54 -17.44 -37.53
C ALA A 136 -11.69 -16.42 -37.59
N ALA A 137 -12.81 -16.69 -36.93
CA ALA A 137 -13.96 -15.79 -36.88
C ALA A 137 -13.67 -14.49 -36.13
N LEU A 138 -12.89 -14.56 -35.05
CA LEU A 138 -12.46 -13.39 -34.26
C LEU A 138 -11.29 -12.62 -34.89
N GLY A 139 -10.65 -13.18 -35.93
CA GLY A 139 -9.51 -12.57 -36.60
C GLY A 139 -8.24 -12.53 -35.72
N LEU A 140 -8.11 -13.46 -34.78
CA LEU A 140 -6.98 -13.54 -33.86
C LEU A 140 -5.77 -14.18 -34.56
N PRO A 141 -4.53 -13.75 -34.23
CA PRO A 141 -3.34 -14.30 -34.85
C PRO A 141 -3.09 -15.75 -34.41
N GLU A 142 -2.37 -16.50 -35.26
CA GLU A 142 -1.86 -17.83 -34.92
C GLU A 142 -0.48 -17.69 -34.28
N ARG A 143 -0.42 -17.83 -32.95
CA ARG A 143 0.80 -17.89 -32.17
C ARG A 143 1.07 -19.30 -31.67
N SER A 144 2.33 -19.64 -31.50
CA SER A 144 2.74 -20.89 -30.85
C SER A 144 2.38 -20.86 -29.35
N PRO A 145 2.22 -22.03 -28.70
CA PRO A 145 2.02 -22.09 -27.26
C PRO A 145 3.09 -21.33 -26.46
N VAL A 146 4.35 -21.40 -26.88
CA VAL A 146 5.46 -20.70 -26.23
C VAL A 146 5.30 -19.19 -26.30
N GLU A 147 4.89 -18.66 -27.44
CA GLU A 147 4.60 -17.23 -27.58
C GLU A 147 3.43 -16.82 -26.68
N LEU A 148 2.35 -17.62 -26.62
CA LEU A 148 1.19 -17.34 -25.77
C LEU A 148 1.53 -17.39 -24.28
N ILE A 149 2.38 -18.31 -23.84
CA ILE A 149 2.92 -18.34 -22.47
C ILE A 149 3.73 -17.07 -22.18
N GLY A 150 4.53 -16.61 -23.13
CA GLY A 150 5.25 -15.34 -23.00
C GLY A 150 4.32 -14.14 -22.85
N VAL A 151 3.22 -14.10 -23.59
CA VAL A 151 2.20 -13.04 -23.47
C VAL A 151 1.46 -13.14 -22.14
N LEU A 152 1.02 -14.34 -21.72
CA LEU A 152 0.37 -14.57 -20.43
C LEU A 152 1.27 -14.18 -19.25
N HIS A 153 2.53 -14.64 -19.24
CA HIS A 153 3.53 -14.28 -18.23
C HIS A 153 3.72 -12.75 -18.13
N ALA A 154 3.84 -12.07 -19.28
CA ALA A 154 3.96 -10.61 -19.31
C ALA A 154 2.69 -9.90 -18.77
N ALA A 155 1.50 -10.45 -19.06
CA ALA A 155 0.24 -9.94 -18.55
C ALA A 155 0.14 -10.11 -17.01
N LEU A 156 0.47 -11.30 -16.50
CA LEU A 156 0.44 -11.61 -15.06
C LEU A 156 1.36 -10.70 -14.24
N LEU A 157 2.56 -10.43 -14.74
CA LEU A 157 3.52 -9.49 -14.11
C LEU A 157 3.04 -8.03 -14.09
N ARG A 158 2.07 -7.65 -14.94
CA ARG A 158 1.46 -6.31 -14.91
C ARG A 158 0.36 -6.15 -13.87
N THR A 159 -0.14 -7.25 -13.28
CA THR A 159 -1.23 -7.22 -12.30
C THR A 159 -0.93 -6.24 -11.16
N GLU A 160 0.30 -6.26 -10.65
CA GLU A 160 0.73 -5.31 -9.62
C GLU A 160 1.70 -4.28 -10.21
N PRO A 161 1.52 -3.00 -9.89
CA PRO A 161 0.70 -2.49 -8.77
C PRO A 161 -0.72 -2.04 -9.15
N ASP A 162 -1.03 -1.86 -10.44
CA ASP A 162 -2.16 -1.03 -10.85
C ASP A 162 -3.53 -1.74 -10.83
N HIS A 163 -3.53 -3.08 -10.82
CA HIS A 163 -4.73 -3.92 -10.95
C HIS A 163 -4.96 -4.84 -9.75
N VAL A 164 -4.53 -4.41 -8.55
CA VAL A 164 -4.83 -5.14 -7.31
C VAL A 164 -6.33 -5.15 -7.04
N LEU A 165 -6.93 -6.32 -7.16
CA LEU A 165 -8.33 -6.55 -6.85
C LEU A 165 -8.52 -6.72 -5.34
N LEU A 166 -9.47 -5.98 -4.78
CA LEU A 166 -9.86 -6.04 -3.39
C LEU A 166 -11.29 -6.55 -3.27
N ASN A 167 -11.54 -7.38 -2.26
CA ASN A 167 -12.89 -7.56 -1.74
C ASN A 167 -13.36 -6.20 -1.19
N ALA A 168 -14.46 -5.66 -1.70
CA ALA A 168 -14.91 -4.31 -1.39
C ALA A 168 -15.50 -4.19 0.03
N GLU A 169 -15.91 -5.30 0.64
CA GLU A 169 -16.45 -5.33 2.00
C GLU A 169 -15.34 -5.49 3.05
N GLU A 170 -14.48 -6.49 2.86
CA GLU A 170 -13.40 -6.86 3.80
C GLU A 170 -12.13 -6.03 3.60
N GLY A 171 -11.90 -5.54 2.38
CA GLY A 171 -10.69 -4.81 1.99
C GLY A 171 -9.45 -5.70 1.83
N MET A 172 -9.58 -7.03 1.88
CA MET A 172 -8.48 -7.97 1.60
C MET A 172 -8.14 -7.96 0.11
N ALA A 173 -6.86 -7.98 -0.24
CA ALA A 173 -6.47 -8.17 -1.63
C ALA A 173 -6.55 -9.65 -2.04
N TYR A 174 -7.01 -9.88 -3.26
CA TYR A 174 -6.94 -11.20 -3.89
C TYR A 174 -5.47 -11.61 -4.02
N ARG A 175 -5.19 -12.91 -3.84
CA ARG A 175 -3.88 -13.49 -4.13
C ARG A 175 -3.59 -13.33 -5.62
N LEU A 176 -2.31 -13.25 -5.96
CA LEU A 176 -1.92 -13.29 -7.36
C LEU A 176 -2.24 -14.67 -7.93
N LEU A 177 -2.71 -14.71 -9.18
CA LEU A 177 -2.96 -15.98 -9.87
C LEU A 177 -1.69 -16.80 -10.07
N ASP A 178 -0.54 -16.13 -10.11
CA ASP A 178 0.77 -16.70 -10.35
C ASP A 178 1.70 -16.58 -9.13
N SER A 179 2.78 -17.35 -9.16
CA SER A 179 3.88 -17.32 -8.18
C SER A 179 5.13 -16.57 -8.68
N HIS A 180 5.05 -15.81 -9.78
CA HIS A 180 6.22 -15.19 -10.37
C HIS A 180 6.83 -14.09 -9.47
N PRO A 181 8.16 -14.02 -9.39
CA PRO A 181 8.83 -12.98 -8.61
C PRO A 181 8.61 -11.61 -9.27
N ARG A 182 8.11 -10.66 -8.50
CA ARG A 182 8.00 -9.24 -8.88
C ARG A 182 9.20 -8.46 -8.34
N PRO A 183 9.71 -7.45 -9.08
CA PRO A 183 10.79 -6.62 -8.56
C PRO A 183 10.38 -5.96 -7.23
N PRO A 184 11.24 -5.99 -6.20
CA PRO A 184 10.93 -5.38 -4.92
C PRO A 184 10.85 -3.85 -5.05
N LEU A 185 10.08 -3.21 -4.16
CA LEU A 185 9.82 -1.76 -4.19
C LEU A 185 11.11 -0.94 -4.21
N TRP A 186 12.12 -1.36 -3.44
CA TRP A 186 13.40 -0.66 -3.35
C TRP A 186 14.13 -0.57 -4.69
N GLU A 187 13.93 -1.50 -5.62
CA GLU A 187 14.60 -1.47 -6.92
C GLU A 187 14.12 -0.27 -7.74
N ARG A 188 12.80 -0.05 -7.73
CA ARG A 188 12.14 1.10 -8.38
C ARG A 188 12.54 2.41 -7.71
N VAL A 189 12.52 2.44 -6.38
CA VAL A 189 12.92 3.63 -5.59
C VAL A 189 14.37 4.02 -5.83
N LEU A 190 15.29 3.05 -5.82
CA LEU A 190 16.72 3.33 -6.00
C LEU A 190 17.10 3.66 -7.45
N ALA A 191 16.24 3.42 -8.45
CA ALA A 191 16.53 3.76 -9.83
C ALA A 191 16.77 5.27 -10.01
N GLU A 192 15.92 6.13 -9.43
CA GLU A 192 16.12 7.59 -9.45
C GLU A 192 17.36 8.00 -8.65
N GLY A 193 17.56 7.41 -7.46
CA GLY A 193 18.73 7.68 -6.62
C GLY A 193 20.05 7.39 -7.33
N ARG A 194 20.14 6.25 -8.02
CA ARG A 194 21.32 5.87 -8.82
C ARG A 194 21.56 6.84 -9.98
N ALA A 195 20.51 7.26 -10.67
CA ALA A 195 20.62 8.28 -11.72
C ALA A 195 21.09 9.63 -11.16
N GLY A 196 20.57 10.05 -10.00
CA GLY A 196 20.99 11.25 -9.29
C GLY A 196 22.46 11.19 -8.84
N LEU A 197 22.89 10.06 -8.31
CA LEU A 197 24.28 9.84 -7.87
C LEU A 197 25.25 9.91 -9.05
N ALA A 198 24.89 9.31 -10.19
CA ALA A 198 25.68 9.39 -11.42
C ALA A 198 25.83 10.85 -11.91
N ARG A 199 24.77 11.67 -11.81
CA ARG A 199 24.83 13.11 -12.14
C ARG A 199 25.74 13.89 -11.21
N LEU A 200 25.68 13.63 -9.89
CA LEU A 200 26.57 14.27 -8.92
C LEU A 200 28.04 13.91 -9.17
N ARG A 201 28.34 12.65 -9.49
CA ARG A 201 29.68 12.21 -9.91
C ARG A 201 30.15 12.91 -11.18
N ALA A 202 29.23 13.26 -12.08
CA ALA A 202 29.52 14.05 -13.28
C ALA A 202 29.64 15.56 -13.02
N GLY A 203 29.48 16.02 -11.78
CA GLY A 203 29.65 17.42 -11.37
C GLY A 203 28.37 18.26 -11.37
N ASP A 204 27.19 17.66 -11.61
CA ASP A 204 25.91 18.36 -11.52
C ASP A 204 25.42 18.43 -10.07
N THR A 205 25.74 19.55 -9.40
CA THR A 205 25.38 19.76 -8.00
C THR A 205 23.92 20.11 -7.77
N ALA A 206 23.13 20.39 -8.82
CA ALA A 206 21.73 20.79 -8.67
C ALA A 206 20.86 19.68 -8.05
N VAL A 207 21.30 18.41 -8.18
CA VAL A 207 20.66 17.27 -7.50
C VAL A 207 20.70 17.43 -5.98
N ALA A 208 21.74 18.06 -5.44
CA ALA A 208 21.89 18.28 -4.01
C ALA A 208 21.02 19.43 -3.48
N ASP A 209 20.38 20.23 -4.32
CA ASP A 209 19.52 21.33 -3.84
C ASP A 209 18.07 20.85 -3.58
N ASP A 210 17.67 19.73 -4.17
CA ASP A 210 16.35 19.11 -3.99
C ASP A 210 16.36 18.12 -2.79
N PRO A 211 15.53 18.33 -1.75
CA PRO A 211 15.52 17.46 -0.57
C PRO A 211 15.19 16.00 -0.85
N LEU A 212 14.24 15.72 -1.74
CA LEU A 212 13.87 14.34 -2.07
C LEU A 212 15.01 13.66 -2.82
N ARG A 213 15.57 14.33 -3.83
CA ARG A 213 16.67 13.77 -4.61
C ARG A 213 17.90 13.51 -3.75
N ARG A 214 18.21 14.39 -2.80
CA ARG A 214 19.30 14.16 -1.84
C ARG A 214 19.11 12.86 -1.05
N ARG A 215 17.92 12.63 -0.51
CA ARG A 215 17.60 11.41 0.24
C ARG A 215 17.79 10.17 -0.63
N LEU A 216 17.27 10.18 -1.85
CA LEU A 216 17.40 9.07 -2.80
C LEU A 216 18.86 8.81 -3.20
N VAL A 217 19.64 9.85 -3.42
CA VAL A 217 21.08 9.74 -3.72
C VAL A 217 21.85 9.17 -2.54
N LEU A 218 21.57 9.61 -1.31
CA LEU A 218 22.21 9.09 -0.11
C LEU A 218 21.93 7.61 0.06
N ARG A 219 20.68 7.18 -0.14
CA ARG A 219 20.31 5.75 -0.17
C ARG A 219 21.01 5.01 -1.31
N ALA A 220 21.10 5.56 -2.51
CA ALA A 220 21.87 4.91 -3.59
C ALA A 220 23.37 4.78 -3.24
N ALA A 221 23.98 5.80 -2.65
CA ALA A 221 25.38 5.80 -2.23
C ALA A 221 25.63 4.80 -1.08
N GLN A 222 24.66 4.63 -0.19
CA GLN A 222 24.67 3.61 0.86
C GLN A 222 24.84 2.19 0.31
N PHE A 223 24.23 1.86 -0.84
CA PHE A 223 24.37 0.51 -1.40
C PHE A 223 25.53 0.39 -2.41
N ASP A 224 25.91 1.48 -3.07
CA ASP A 224 26.99 1.48 -4.06
C ASP A 224 28.40 1.51 -3.43
N ARG A 225 28.56 2.22 -2.29
CA ARG A 225 29.81 2.31 -1.49
C ARG A 225 31.07 2.63 -2.31
N ALA A 226 30.97 3.51 -3.31
CA ALA A 226 32.12 3.84 -4.13
C ALA A 226 33.14 4.72 -3.39
N ASP A 227 34.40 4.29 -3.32
CA ASP A 227 35.50 5.00 -2.64
C ASP A 227 35.69 6.45 -3.12
N GLY A 228 35.34 6.74 -4.38
CA GLY A 228 35.48 8.05 -5.00
C GLY A 228 34.41 9.08 -4.59
N ASP A 229 33.40 8.68 -3.81
CA ASP A 229 32.25 9.53 -3.50
C ASP A 229 32.47 10.53 -2.36
N LEU A 230 33.59 10.46 -1.64
CA LEU A 230 33.82 11.32 -0.47
C LEU A 230 33.54 12.83 -0.72
N PRO A 231 33.94 13.45 -1.86
CA PRO A 231 33.56 14.84 -2.15
C PRO A 231 32.05 15.06 -2.30
N VAL A 232 31.34 14.10 -2.91
CA VAL A 232 29.88 14.12 -3.08
C VAL A 232 29.19 13.94 -1.73
N LEU A 233 29.65 13.01 -0.89
CA LEU A 233 29.11 12.76 0.45
C LEU A 233 29.27 13.99 1.35
N ARG A 234 30.43 14.66 1.31
CA ARG A 234 30.66 15.93 2.01
C ARG A 234 29.71 17.03 1.55
N LEU A 235 29.35 17.08 0.26
CA LEU A 235 28.36 18.02 -0.26
C LEU A 235 26.97 17.70 0.30
N LEU A 236 26.54 16.44 0.21
CA LEU A 236 25.23 16.00 0.68
C LEU A 236 25.07 16.20 2.18
N LEU A 237 26.09 15.88 2.99
CA LEU A 237 26.10 16.11 4.43
C LEU A 237 25.83 17.58 4.79
N ARG A 238 26.50 18.52 4.10
CA ARG A 238 26.28 19.96 4.34
C ARG A 238 24.86 20.39 4.00
N ARG A 239 24.29 19.87 2.91
CA ARG A 239 22.94 20.20 2.48
C ARG A 239 21.87 19.60 3.39
N GLU A 240 22.05 18.35 3.83
CA GLU A 240 21.15 17.73 4.80
C GLU A 240 21.20 18.45 6.16
N ALA A 241 22.38 18.90 6.57
CA ALA A 241 22.53 19.70 7.79
C ALA A 241 21.84 21.07 7.71
N GLU A 242 21.41 21.56 6.54
CA GLU A 242 20.57 22.77 6.48
C GLU A 242 19.16 22.54 7.06
N SER A 243 18.74 21.27 7.18
CA SER A 243 17.48 20.83 7.80
C SER A 243 17.69 20.38 9.27
N SER A 244 16.63 19.95 9.94
CA SER A 244 16.71 19.29 11.25
C SER A 244 17.18 17.82 11.10
N MET A 245 17.36 17.12 12.22
CA MET A 245 17.84 15.74 12.27
C MET A 245 16.90 14.76 11.54
N SER A 246 17.41 14.14 10.47
CA SER A 246 16.77 13.07 9.70
C SER A 246 17.65 11.80 9.63
N ASP A 247 17.06 10.66 9.29
CA ASP A 247 17.85 9.45 9.07
C ASP A 247 18.85 9.62 7.91
N GLU A 248 18.52 10.43 6.90
CA GLU A 248 19.45 10.73 5.80
C GLU A 248 20.61 11.64 6.21
N LEU A 249 20.41 12.60 7.12
CA LEU A 249 21.52 13.35 7.70
C LEU A 249 22.44 12.43 8.51
N ARG A 250 21.88 11.50 9.30
CA ARG A 250 22.67 10.51 10.04
C ARG A 250 23.42 9.59 9.09
N LEU A 251 22.77 9.10 8.04
CA LEU A 251 23.38 8.29 6.98
C LEU A 251 24.53 9.03 6.30
N ALA A 252 24.33 10.30 5.90
CA ALA A 252 25.38 11.11 5.28
C ALA A 252 26.62 11.23 6.17
N ALA A 253 26.43 11.46 7.48
CA ALA A 253 27.51 11.54 8.45
C ALA A 253 28.26 10.20 8.60
N VAL A 254 27.53 9.09 8.64
CA VAL A 254 28.12 7.73 8.68
C VAL A 254 28.90 7.44 7.41
N LEU A 255 28.34 7.71 6.23
CA LEU A 255 29.01 7.48 4.94
C LEU A 255 30.30 8.28 4.83
N VAL A 256 30.33 9.54 5.25
CA VAL A 256 31.58 10.33 5.34
C VAL A 256 32.57 9.71 6.33
N GLY A 257 32.11 9.33 7.52
CA GLY A 257 32.95 8.75 8.58
C GLY A 257 33.61 7.42 8.18
N LEU A 258 32.96 6.60 7.35
CA LEU A 258 33.51 5.32 6.89
C LEU A 258 34.77 5.46 6.04
N HIS A 259 34.97 6.61 5.38
CA HIS A 259 36.24 6.89 4.70
C HIS A 259 37.40 7.04 5.71
N GLY A 260 37.11 7.44 6.95
CA GLY A 260 38.10 7.54 8.03
C GLY A 260 39.15 8.63 7.80
N ASP A 261 38.79 9.72 7.10
CA ASP A 261 39.65 10.88 6.91
C ASP A 261 39.48 11.86 8.08
N PRO A 262 40.49 12.07 8.95
CA PRO A 262 40.39 12.99 10.08
C PRO A 262 40.04 14.42 9.69
N ALA A 263 40.29 14.82 8.43
CA ALA A 263 39.91 16.14 7.92
C ALA A 263 38.38 16.36 7.91
N ASP A 264 37.57 15.31 8.05
CA ASP A 264 36.12 15.38 8.13
C ASP A 264 35.58 15.63 9.54
N LEU A 265 36.39 15.45 10.60
CA LEU A 265 35.95 15.68 11.97
C LEU A 265 35.42 17.10 12.21
N PRO A 266 36.06 18.19 11.72
CA PRO A 266 35.50 19.53 11.88
C PRO A 266 34.11 19.69 11.25
N LEU A 267 33.88 19.08 10.07
CA LEU A 267 32.58 19.13 9.40
C LEU A 267 31.52 18.35 10.20
N LEU A 268 31.87 17.15 10.68
CA LEU A 268 30.96 16.33 11.48
C LEU A 268 30.58 17.00 12.81
N GLN A 269 31.53 17.70 13.45
CA GLN A 269 31.26 18.48 14.65
C GLN A 269 30.41 19.72 14.36
N GLU A 270 30.66 20.44 13.25
CA GLU A 270 29.82 21.57 12.82
C GLU A 270 28.36 21.14 12.64
N VAL A 271 28.12 19.99 12.01
CA VAL A 271 26.77 19.43 11.84
C VAL A 271 26.14 19.10 13.18
N ARG A 272 26.88 18.45 14.08
CA ARG A 272 26.40 18.08 15.42
C ARG A 272 26.00 19.29 16.25
N GLU A 273 26.80 20.35 16.20
CA GLU A 273 26.62 21.56 17.02
C GLU A 273 25.51 22.50 16.54
N ARG A 274 24.86 22.19 15.40
CA ARG A 274 23.92 23.10 14.75
C ARG A 274 22.65 23.37 15.56
N ASP A 275 22.00 22.32 16.05
CA ASP A 275 20.82 22.42 16.91
C ASP A 275 20.76 21.27 17.94
N TYR A 276 19.71 21.28 18.77
CA TYR A 276 19.54 20.30 19.82
C TYR A 276 19.32 18.87 19.27
N ASP A 277 18.58 18.74 18.18
CA ASP A 277 18.24 17.45 17.59
C ASP A 277 19.48 16.83 16.93
N THR A 278 20.29 17.64 16.23
CA THR A 278 21.57 17.23 15.66
C THR A 278 22.65 16.99 16.71
N TRP A 279 22.54 17.58 17.90
CA TRP A 279 23.45 17.29 19.01
C TRP A 279 23.25 15.87 19.56
N CYS A 280 21.98 15.44 19.61
CA CYS A 280 21.59 14.12 20.11
C CYS A 280 21.65 13.03 19.03
N GLY A 281 21.37 13.36 17.77
CA GLY A 281 21.12 12.40 16.70
C GLY A 281 22.30 11.50 16.26
N PRO A 282 23.49 12.05 15.93
CA PRO A 282 24.67 11.29 15.52
C PRO A 282 25.57 10.89 16.70
N GLY A 283 25.02 10.82 17.92
CA GLY A 283 25.75 10.71 19.19
C GLY A 283 27.00 9.81 19.15
N GLY A 284 28.06 10.25 19.84
CA GLY A 284 29.33 9.52 19.91
C GLY A 284 30.34 9.84 18.81
N ILE A 285 30.15 10.90 18.02
CA ILE A 285 31.17 11.42 17.10
C ILE A 285 32.49 11.63 17.87
N PRO A 286 33.64 11.10 17.39
CA PRO A 286 34.92 11.24 18.07
C PRO A 286 35.37 12.68 18.26
N ASP A 287 36.23 12.90 19.26
CA ASP A 287 36.77 14.23 19.56
C ASP A 287 37.57 14.80 18.37
N PRO A 288 37.69 16.13 18.25
CA PRO A 288 38.35 16.77 17.10
C PRO A 288 39.82 16.37 16.88
N ASP A 289 40.49 15.83 17.89
CA ASP A 289 41.86 15.33 17.87
C ASP A 289 41.97 13.81 17.66
N ALA A 290 40.83 13.12 17.49
CA ALA A 290 40.79 11.70 17.19
C ALA A 290 41.43 11.38 15.82
N ASP A 291 41.94 10.17 15.68
CA ASP A 291 42.53 9.71 14.42
C ASP A 291 41.48 9.10 13.47
N GLY A 292 41.91 8.77 12.26
CA GLY A 292 41.03 8.24 11.21
C GLY A 292 40.49 6.85 11.53
N THR A 293 41.19 6.09 12.38
CA THR A 293 40.78 4.77 12.84
C THR A 293 39.61 4.89 13.80
N ASP A 294 39.67 5.87 14.71
CA ASP A 294 38.60 6.14 15.66
C ASP A 294 37.34 6.65 14.94
N LEU A 295 37.50 7.54 13.95
CA LEU A 295 36.39 7.99 13.09
C LEU A 295 35.74 6.83 12.34
N ARG A 296 36.54 5.98 11.70
CA ARG A 296 36.03 4.82 10.97
C ARG A 296 35.31 3.84 11.90
N ARG A 297 35.87 3.54 13.07
CA ARG A 297 35.27 2.60 14.04
C ARG A 297 33.90 3.10 14.54
N TRP A 298 33.77 4.39 14.81
CA TRP A 298 32.48 4.99 15.16
C TRP A 298 31.47 4.80 14.02
N ALA A 299 31.87 5.12 12.79
CA ALA A 299 31.00 5.02 11.62
C ALA A 299 30.59 3.57 11.34
N GLU A 300 31.51 2.59 11.42
CA GLU A 300 31.23 1.16 11.27
C GLU A 300 30.22 0.66 12.32
N GLY A 301 30.30 1.16 13.56
CA GLY A 301 29.36 0.80 14.62
C GLY A 301 27.93 1.28 14.35
N LEU A 302 27.77 2.50 13.84
CA LEU A 302 26.46 3.03 13.44
C LEU A 302 25.96 2.39 12.14
N ASP A 303 26.83 2.21 11.15
CA ASP A 303 26.48 1.57 9.87
C ASP A 303 25.94 0.16 10.10
N GLY A 304 26.64 -0.65 10.91
CA GLY A 304 26.23 -2.02 11.22
C GLY A 304 24.99 -2.13 12.12
N SER A 305 24.57 -1.05 12.80
CA SER A 305 23.37 -1.07 13.66
C SER A 305 22.15 -0.43 13.02
N LEU A 306 22.31 0.45 12.03
CA LEU A 306 21.21 1.26 11.50
C LEU A 306 21.03 1.22 9.97
N PHE A 307 22.06 0.94 9.18
CA PHE A 307 22.00 1.16 7.72
C PHE A 307 22.42 -0.06 6.90
N GLY A 308 23.61 -0.61 7.13
CA GLY A 308 24.11 -1.77 6.37
C GLY A 308 24.24 -1.52 4.85
N THR A 309 24.40 -2.61 4.11
CA THR A 309 24.70 -2.57 2.65
C THR A 309 23.73 -3.39 1.80
N ASP A 310 22.71 -4.00 2.40
CA ASP A 310 21.70 -4.78 1.67
C ASP A 310 20.36 -4.04 1.70
N PRO A 311 19.82 -3.60 0.54
CA PRO A 311 18.54 -2.90 0.51
C PRO A 311 17.36 -3.76 0.97
N SER A 312 17.44 -5.10 0.98
CA SER A 312 16.36 -5.93 1.53
C SER A 312 16.30 -5.98 3.05
N GLU A 313 17.36 -5.55 3.74
CA GLU A 313 17.41 -5.48 5.21
C GLU A 313 16.89 -4.15 5.76
N GLU A 314 16.71 -3.14 4.90
CA GLU A 314 16.09 -1.87 5.28
C GLU A 314 14.61 -2.08 5.67
N PRO A 315 14.12 -1.36 6.69
CA PRO A 315 12.70 -1.39 7.02
C PRO A 315 11.84 -1.07 5.81
N GLU A 316 10.78 -1.85 5.59
CA GLU A 316 9.87 -1.67 4.46
C GLU A 316 9.26 -0.25 4.42
N SER A 317 9.06 0.37 5.60
CA SER A 317 8.62 1.77 5.74
C SER A 317 9.56 2.77 5.06
N THR A 318 10.87 2.53 5.09
CA THR A 318 11.86 3.37 4.36
C THR A 318 11.52 3.42 2.87
N TRP A 319 11.15 2.27 2.30
CA TRP A 319 10.86 2.16 0.87
C TRP A 319 9.49 2.71 0.52
N THR A 320 8.47 2.48 1.34
CA THR A 320 7.13 3.04 1.11
C THR A 320 7.13 4.56 1.22
N ASP A 321 7.86 5.14 2.18
CA ASP A 321 7.97 6.59 2.35
C ASP A 321 8.67 7.26 1.16
N LEU A 322 9.79 6.69 0.71
CA LEU A 322 10.52 7.21 -0.44
C LEU A 322 9.74 7.01 -1.75
N ALA A 323 8.99 5.91 -1.88
CA ALA A 323 8.10 5.68 -3.01
C ALA A 323 6.98 6.72 -3.03
N ALA A 324 6.30 6.96 -1.90
CA ALA A 324 5.26 7.96 -1.76
C ALA A 324 5.79 9.36 -2.13
N ALA A 325 6.96 9.74 -1.62
CA ALA A 325 7.56 11.03 -1.90
C ALA A 325 7.94 11.23 -3.38
N GLN A 326 8.29 10.14 -4.09
CA GLN A 326 8.53 10.15 -5.55
C GLN A 326 7.25 10.14 -6.39
N GLY A 327 6.07 10.03 -5.79
CA GLY A 327 4.81 9.84 -6.52
C GLY A 327 4.61 8.43 -7.04
N LEU A 328 5.36 7.44 -6.54
CA LEU A 328 5.15 6.01 -6.79
C LEU A 328 4.03 5.48 -5.88
N THR A 329 2.85 6.11 -5.98
CA THR A 329 1.71 5.89 -5.07
C THR A 329 1.20 4.44 -5.12
N GLU A 330 0.92 3.89 -6.30
CA GLU A 330 0.39 2.53 -6.41
C GLU A 330 1.39 1.45 -5.94
N PRO A 331 2.70 1.50 -6.31
CA PRO A 331 3.69 0.62 -5.69
C PRO A 331 3.69 0.68 -4.16
N ALA A 332 3.69 1.87 -3.57
CA ALA A 332 3.67 2.03 -2.11
C ALA A 332 2.37 1.48 -1.50
N ARG A 333 1.22 1.79 -2.11
CA ARG A 333 -0.10 1.32 -1.66
C ARG A 333 -0.17 -0.19 -1.63
N VAL A 334 0.24 -0.86 -2.71
CA VAL A 334 0.20 -2.33 -2.79
C VAL A 334 1.10 -2.96 -1.72
N THR A 335 2.31 -2.45 -1.54
CA THR A 335 3.21 -2.90 -0.47
C THR A 335 2.55 -2.82 0.91
N LEU A 336 1.91 -1.68 1.24
CA LEU A 336 1.22 -1.50 2.52
C LEU A 336 -0.02 -2.40 2.66
N ILE A 337 -0.81 -2.58 1.59
CA ILE A 337 -1.96 -3.50 1.58
C ILE A 337 -1.51 -4.93 1.83
N ARG A 338 -0.48 -5.41 1.12
CA ARG A 338 0.05 -6.77 1.29
C ARG A 338 0.60 -6.99 2.69
N ARG A 339 1.26 -5.99 3.28
CA ARG A 339 1.71 -6.03 4.68
C ARG A 339 0.53 -6.09 5.66
N LEU A 340 -0.52 -5.30 5.44
CA LEU A 340 -1.73 -5.34 6.26
C LEU A 340 -2.43 -6.71 6.16
N ASP A 341 -2.55 -7.27 4.96
CA ASP A 341 -3.12 -8.60 4.72
C ASP A 341 -2.32 -9.69 5.44
N ALA A 342 -0.99 -9.62 5.40
CA ALA A 342 -0.13 -10.57 6.12
C ALA A 342 -0.38 -10.53 7.64
N VAL A 343 -0.57 -9.35 8.23
CA VAL A 343 -0.89 -9.19 9.65
C VAL A 343 -2.28 -9.74 9.98
N VAL A 344 -3.27 -9.51 9.11
CA VAL A 344 -4.63 -10.06 9.28
C VAL A 344 -4.61 -11.58 9.25
N MET A 345 -3.89 -12.16 8.30
CA MET A 345 -3.75 -13.62 8.16
C MET A 345 -2.91 -14.24 9.28
N ASN A 346 -1.95 -13.49 9.81
CA ASN A 346 -1.05 -13.97 10.85
C ASN A 346 -0.69 -12.88 11.88
N GLN A 347 -1.50 -12.76 12.93
CA GLN A 347 -1.25 -11.82 14.03
C GLN A 347 0.04 -12.09 14.81
N SER A 348 0.68 -13.26 14.64
CA SER A 348 1.99 -13.51 15.29
C SER A 348 3.09 -12.59 14.77
N LEU A 349 2.90 -11.95 13.61
CA LEU A 349 3.79 -10.92 13.06
C LEU A 349 3.86 -9.66 13.94
N LEU A 350 2.88 -9.45 14.83
CA LEU A 350 2.89 -8.33 15.79
C LEU A 350 3.58 -8.69 17.11
N ARG A 351 4.13 -9.90 17.26
CA ARG A 351 4.77 -10.30 18.51
C ARG A 351 6.12 -9.64 18.67
N ARG A 352 6.39 -9.19 19.89
CA ARG A 352 7.67 -8.63 20.25
C ARG A 352 8.77 -9.70 20.27
N PRO A 353 9.95 -9.47 19.67
CA PRO A 353 11.07 -10.39 19.73
C PRO A 353 11.55 -10.67 21.17
N ASP A 354 11.51 -9.65 22.03
CA ASP A 354 11.93 -9.71 23.44
C ASP A 354 10.83 -10.22 24.39
N ALA A 355 9.58 -10.29 23.93
CA ALA A 355 8.43 -10.75 24.70
C ALA A 355 7.43 -11.51 23.80
N PRO A 356 7.65 -12.81 23.51
CA PRO A 356 6.90 -13.55 22.48
C PRO A 356 5.40 -13.73 22.74
N THR A 357 4.92 -13.44 23.94
CA THR A 357 3.50 -13.45 24.31
C THR A 357 2.86 -12.06 24.28
N ALA A 358 3.66 -11.00 24.17
CA ALA A 358 3.19 -9.63 24.08
C ALA A 358 3.03 -9.24 22.60
N ILE A 359 1.89 -8.63 22.30
CA ILE A 359 1.59 -8.06 20.99
C ILE A 359 2.00 -6.59 21.03
N ASP A 360 2.72 -6.12 20.02
CA ASP A 360 2.97 -4.72 19.76
C ASP A 360 2.03 -4.25 18.64
N PRO A 361 1.01 -3.43 18.94
CA PRO A 361 0.08 -2.94 17.93
C PRO A 361 0.66 -1.75 17.13
N SER A 362 1.84 -1.21 17.48
CA SER A 362 2.43 -0.05 16.81
C SER A 362 2.56 -0.18 15.28
N PRO A 363 2.87 -1.35 14.69
CA PRO A 363 2.94 -1.49 13.24
C PRO A 363 1.60 -1.23 12.55
N LEU A 364 0.47 -1.53 13.19
CA LEU A 364 -0.87 -1.23 12.64
C LEU A 364 -1.17 0.26 12.64
N GLY A 365 -0.71 0.99 13.67
CA GLY A 365 -0.83 2.44 13.73
C GLY A 365 -0.01 3.12 12.63
N SER A 366 1.21 2.65 12.38
CA SER A 366 2.03 3.11 11.24
C SER A 366 1.36 2.81 9.91
N LEU A 367 0.87 1.58 9.70
CA LEU A 367 0.13 1.22 8.48
C LEU A 367 -1.09 2.14 8.24
N ALA A 368 -1.88 2.42 9.29
CA ALA A 368 -3.02 3.32 9.17
C ALA A 368 -2.59 4.73 8.75
N TYR A 369 -1.52 5.26 9.35
CA TYR A 369 -0.96 6.57 9.00
C TYR A 369 -0.43 6.61 7.56
N ASP A 370 0.35 5.61 7.15
CA ASP A 370 0.97 5.58 5.82
C ASP A 370 -0.09 5.46 4.71
N LEU A 371 -1.10 4.60 4.91
CA LEU A 371 -2.23 4.45 3.99
C LEU A 371 -3.07 5.74 3.91
N GLU A 372 -3.32 6.40 5.04
CA GLU A 372 -4.01 7.70 5.08
C GLU A 372 -3.20 8.77 4.33
N HIS A 373 -1.88 8.80 4.49
CA HIS A 373 -0.99 9.74 3.81
C HIS A 373 -0.96 9.53 2.29
N LEU A 374 -1.13 8.29 1.83
CA LEU A 374 -1.33 7.96 0.41
C LEU A 374 -2.76 8.25 -0.10
N GLY A 375 -3.68 8.62 0.79
CA GLY A 375 -5.09 8.88 0.47
C GLY A 375 -5.97 7.63 0.40
N ASP A 376 -5.49 6.46 0.84
CA ASP A 376 -6.29 5.24 0.92
C ASP A 376 -7.04 5.15 2.25
N LEU A 377 -8.09 5.97 2.39
CA LEU A 377 -8.85 6.07 3.63
C LEU A 377 -9.56 4.76 4.02
N GLU A 378 -9.91 3.92 3.05
CA GLU A 378 -10.57 2.63 3.34
C GLU A 378 -9.60 1.63 3.96
N GLN A 379 -8.40 1.50 3.41
CA GLN A 379 -7.36 0.63 3.97
C GLN A 379 -6.80 1.21 5.28
N ALA A 380 -6.66 2.53 5.38
CA ALA A 380 -6.31 3.20 6.63
C ALA A 380 -7.33 2.88 7.74
N LEU A 381 -8.62 2.96 7.43
CA LEU A 381 -9.69 2.58 8.38
C LEU A 381 -9.61 1.10 8.78
N ARG A 382 -9.29 0.22 7.83
CA ARG A 382 -9.11 -1.21 8.10
C ARG A 382 -7.97 -1.47 9.07
N ALA A 383 -6.80 -0.88 8.83
CA ALA A 383 -5.66 -0.94 9.76
C ALA A 383 -6.00 -0.34 11.13
N GLN A 384 -6.69 0.81 11.15
CA GLN A 384 -7.06 1.51 12.37
C GLN A 384 -8.03 0.70 13.25
N ARG A 385 -8.96 -0.06 12.65
CA ARG A 385 -9.87 -0.94 13.40
C ARG A 385 -9.13 -2.05 14.13
N LEU A 386 -8.13 -2.64 13.47
CA LEU A 386 -7.27 -3.65 14.10
C LEU A 386 -6.44 -3.03 15.21
N TYR A 387 -5.86 -1.85 14.97
CA TYR A 387 -5.10 -1.10 15.97
C TYR A 387 -5.94 -0.79 17.21
N ALA A 388 -7.16 -0.26 17.03
CA ALA A 388 -8.07 0.07 18.13
C ALA A 388 -8.54 -1.15 18.93
N ALA A 389 -8.62 -2.33 18.29
CA ALA A 389 -8.98 -3.57 18.97
C ALA A 389 -7.87 -4.09 19.91
N LEU A 390 -6.61 -3.71 19.66
CA LEU A 390 -5.43 -4.16 20.40
C LEU A 390 -4.89 -3.12 21.40
N GLY A 391 -5.60 -2.01 21.62
CA GLY A 391 -5.15 -0.96 22.54
C GLY A 391 -5.06 -1.42 23.99
N ASP A 392 -3.86 -1.31 24.58
CA ASP A 392 -3.54 -1.81 25.93
C ASP A 392 -4.18 -0.96 27.03
N THR A 393 -4.02 0.37 26.97
CA THR A 393 -4.56 1.29 27.98
C THR A 393 -5.86 1.95 27.52
N ALA A 394 -6.66 2.45 28.46
CA ALA A 394 -7.85 3.23 28.15
C ALA A 394 -7.52 4.46 27.29
N ARG A 395 -6.37 5.11 27.54
CA ARG A 395 -5.87 6.23 26.73
C ARG A 395 -5.60 5.81 25.28
N ASP A 396 -4.92 4.68 25.07
CA ASP A 396 -4.60 4.19 23.72
C ASP A 396 -5.87 3.83 22.97
N ARG A 397 -6.80 3.12 23.62
CA ARG A 397 -8.12 2.79 23.05
C ARG A 397 -8.91 4.04 22.67
N VAL A 398 -8.97 5.05 23.55
CA VAL A 398 -9.69 6.30 23.25
C VAL A 398 -9.06 7.03 22.07
N SER A 399 -7.73 7.13 22.02
CA SER A 399 -7.03 7.76 20.88
C SER A 399 -7.31 7.02 19.58
N ALA A 400 -7.16 5.69 19.59
CA ALA A 400 -7.35 4.86 18.41
C ALA A 400 -8.81 4.87 17.92
N LEU A 401 -9.79 4.77 18.82
CA LEU A 401 -11.21 4.83 18.46
C LEU A 401 -11.62 6.21 17.96
N ARG A 402 -11.00 7.30 18.44
CA ARG A 402 -11.25 8.65 17.90
C ARG A 402 -10.83 8.73 16.44
N ASP A 403 -9.62 8.25 16.13
CA ASP A 403 -9.11 8.26 14.77
C ASP A 403 -9.91 7.30 13.87
N GLN A 404 -10.39 6.17 14.42
CA GLN A 404 -11.36 5.31 13.73
C GLN A 404 -12.65 6.04 13.40
N ALA A 405 -13.26 6.77 14.35
CA ALA A 405 -14.49 7.51 14.12
C ALA A 405 -14.32 8.61 13.06
N ARG A 406 -13.16 9.29 13.06
CA ARG A 406 -12.78 10.25 12.01
C ARG A 406 -12.78 9.60 10.64
N LEU A 407 -12.04 8.50 10.49
CA LEU A 407 -11.94 7.78 9.21
C LEU A 407 -13.29 7.19 8.77
N GLU A 408 -14.12 6.71 9.71
CA GLU A 408 -15.48 6.27 9.42
C GLU A 408 -16.35 7.42 8.91
N ARG A 409 -16.23 8.61 9.49
CA ARG A 409 -16.93 9.80 8.98
C ARG A 409 -16.46 10.20 7.59
N GLU A 410 -15.15 10.24 7.36
CA GLU A 410 -14.53 10.66 6.09
C GLU A 410 -14.78 9.67 4.95
N THR A 411 -14.96 8.39 5.26
CA THR A 411 -15.37 7.33 4.31
C THR A 411 -16.89 7.18 4.19
N GLY A 412 -17.68 8.09 4.78
CA GLY A 412 -19.15 8.08 4.68
C GLY A 412 -19.85 7.01 5.53
N ARG A 413 -19.12 6.29 6.38
CA ARG A 413 -19.63 5.27 7.31
C ARG A 413 -20.18 5.92 8.59
N LEU A 414 -21.17 6.81 8.42
CA LEU A 414 -21.64 7.71 9.49
C LEU A 414 -22.28 6.98 10.69
N VAL A 415 -23.10 5.96 10.45
CA VAL A 415 -23.73 5.17 11.52
C VAL A 415 -22.69 4.38 12.33
N PRO A 416 -21.72 3.67 11.70
CA PRO A 416 -20.55 3.14 12.41
C PRO A 416 -19.80 4.19 13.24
N ALA A 417 -19.51 5.38 12.68
CA ALA A 417 -18.82 6.45 13.39
C ALA A 417 -19.56 6.85 14.69
N ALA A 418 -20.89 6.96 14.65
CA ALA A 418 -21.70 7.30 15.82
C ALA A 418 -21.62 6.23 16.92
N ARG A 419 -21.59 4.94 16.54
CA ARG A 419 -21.40 3.83 17.49
C ARG A 419 -19.99 3.85 18.09
N THR A 420 -18.98 4.15 17.28
CA THR A 420 -17.59 4.27 17.73
C THR A 420 -17.45 5.38 18.77
N LEU A 421 -18.04 6.56 18.54
CA LEU A 421 -18.05 7.65 19.53
C LEU A 421 -18.80 7.29 20.82
N ALA A 422 -19.91 6.55 20.73
CA ALA A 422 -20.59 6.03 21.91
C ALA A 422 -19.68 5.08 22.73
N ARG A 423 -18.94 4.18 22.07
CA ARG A 423 -17.97 3.30 22.72
C ARG A 423 -16.82 4.05 23.39
N ILE A 424 -16.37 5.17 22.80
CA ILE A 424 -15.37 6.04 23.44
C ILE A 424 -15.92 6.59 24.76
N ARG A 425 -17.17 7.06 24.78
CA ARG A 425 -17.81 7.57 26.01
C ARG A 425 -17.87 6.50 27.10
N ASP A 426 -18.25 5.28 26.75
CA ASP A 426 -18.27 4.17 27.71
C ASP A 426 -16.87 3.90 28.28
N THR A 427 -15.84 3.96 27.44
CA THR A 427 -14.42 3.79 27.85
C THR A 427 -13.95 4.94 28.75
N VAL A 428 -14.39 6.17 28.50
CA VAL A 428 -14.05 7.33 29.34
C VAL A 428 -14.72 7.26 30.71
N ILE A 429 -15.98 6.78 30.78
CA ILE A 429 -16.72 6.62 32.04
C ILE A 429 -16.16 5.44 32.84
N PHE A 430 -15.80 4.34 32.16
CA PHE A 430 -15.30 3.11 32.78
C PHE A 430 -13.94 2.70 32.18
N PRO A 431 -12.85 3.43 32.49
CA PRO A 431 -11.55 3.21 31.85
C PRO A 431 -10.91 1.85 32.17
N GLY A 432 -11.17 1.32 33.36
CA GLY A 432 -10.54 0.07 33.84
C GLY A 432 -9.08 0.24 34.26
N ASP A 433 -8.48 1.42 34.06
CA ASP A 433 -7.14 1.81 34.49
C ASP A 433 -7.07 3.33 34.76
N ASP A 434 -5.91 3.81 35.25
CA ASP A 434 -5.71 5.22 35.61
C ASP A 434 -5.14 6.08 34.45
N SER A 435 -5.00 5.53 33.23
CA SER A 435 -4.34 6.20 32.10
C SER A 435 -5.07 7.46 31.61
N LEU A 436 -6.35 7.60 31.95
CA LEU A 436 -7.17 8.77 31.62
C LEU A 436 -7.17 9.85 32.71
N GLY A 437 -6.39 9.76 33.79
CA GLY A 437 -6.50 10.67 34.95
C GLY A 437 -6.55 12.18 34.68
N HIS A 438 -5.99 12.66 33.56
CA HIS A 438 -5.96 14.08 33.18
C HIS A 438 -6.81 14.45 31.95
N TRP A 439 -7.64 13.55 31.40
CA TRP A 439 -8.33 13.76 30.12
C TRP A 439 -9.20 15.02 30.07
N ARG A 440 -9.70 15.49 31.23
CA ARG A 440 -10.54 16.68 31.41
C ARG A 440 -9.79 18.01 31.34
N GLU A 441 -8.47 17.99 31.56
CA GLU A 441 -7.62 19.17 31.67
C GLU A 441 -6.70 19.35 30.45
N VAL A 442 -6.57 18.31 29.62
CA VAL A 442 -5.68 18.26 28.45
C VAL A 442 -6.45 18.14 27.12
N ASN A 443 -5.74 18.33 26.01
CA ASN A 443 -6.25 18.32 24.63
C ASN A 443 -7.12 17.09 24.21
N PRO A 444 -6.94 15.85 24.71
CA PRO A 444 -7.75 14.70 24.31
C PRO A 444 -9.26 14.90 24.49
N GLY A 445 -9.70 15.50 25.60
CA GLY A 445 -11.13 15.79 25.81
C GLY A 445 -11.69 16.79 24.80
N ARG A 446 -10.88 17.79 24.43
CA ARG A 446 -11.24 18.77 23.40
C ARG A 446 -11.41 18.11 22.03
N HIS A 447 -10.43 17.31 21.61
CA HIS A 447 -10.48 16.61 20.32
C HIS A 447 -11.66 15.65 20.24
N LEU A 448 -12.00 14.99 21.34
CA LEU A 448 -13.17 14.13 21.39
C LEU A 448 -14.49 14.90 21.19
N ALA A 449 -14.66 16.05 21.86
CA ALA A 449 -15.84 16.89 21.66
C ALA A 449 -15.92 17.44 20.22
N GLN A 450 -14.79 17.86 19.64
CA GLN A 450 -14.72 18.32 18.26
C GLN A 450 -15.19 17.24 17.27
N GLU A 451 -14.79 15.99 17.45
CA GLU A 451 -15.21 14.91 16.57
C GLU A 451 -16.71 14.60 16.70
N HIS A 452 -17.30 14.73 17.90
CA HIS A 452 -18.76 14.62 18.07
C HIS A 452 -19.49 15.73 17.29
N TYR A 453 -19.02 16.97 17.36
CA TYR A 453 -19.64 18.08 16.63
C TYR A 453 -19.50 17.93 15.12
N ALA A 454 -18.31 17.52 14.65
CA ALA A 454 -18.08 17.25 13.23
C ALA A 454 -19.02 16.16 12.70
N LEU A 455 -19.15 15.03 13.42
CA LEU A 455 -20.04 13.94 13.02
C LEU A 455 -21.52 14.32 13.11
N ALA A 456 -21.95 15.01 14.16
CA ALA A 456 -23.34 15.45 14.29
C ALA A 456 -23.77 16.36 13.14
N ARG A 457 -22.87 17.26 12.69
CA ARG A 457 -23.11 18.09 11.49
C ARG A 457 -23.25 17.23 10.24
N THR A 458 -22.31 16.33 9.98
CA THR A 458 -22.35 15.45 8.79
C THR A 458 -23.59 14.54 8.78
N LEU A 459 -24.01 14.04 9.96
CA LEU A 459 -25.25 13.27 10.10
C LEU A 459 -26.50 14.11 9.78
N ALA A 460 -26.54 15.37 10.24
CA ALA A 460 -27.64 16.28 9.91
C ALA A 460 -27.70 16.60 8.40
N GLU A 461 -26.54 16.84 7.78
CA GLU A 461 -26.43 17.04 6.32
C GLU A 461 -26.89 15.82 5.51
N ALA A 462 -26.74 14.62 6.08
CA ALA A 462 -27.19 13.36 5.50
C ALA A 462 -28.63 12.95 5.90
N ASP A 463 -29.40 13.84 6.55
CA ASP A 463 -30.78 13.60 7.03
C ASP A 463 -30.92 12.45 8.04
N LEU A 464 -29.85 12.16 8.79
CA LEU A 464 -29.83 11.17 9.88
C LEU A 464 -30.03 11.85 11.24
N LEU A 465 -31.21 12.46 11.40
CA LEU A 465 -31.49 13.38 12.52
C LEU A 465 -31.47 12.73 13.91
N GLN A 466 -31.89 11.46 14.04
CA GLN A 466 -31.89 10.78 15.33
C GLN A 466 -30.46 10.55 15.83
N GLU A 467 -29.60 10.06 14.94
CA GLU A 467 -28.18 9.86 15.17
C GLU A 467 -27.47 11.19 15.43
N ALA A 468 -27.77 12.23 14.63
CA ALA A 468 -27.20 13.56 14.79
C ALA A 468 -27.46 14.12 16.21
N ARG A 469 -28.71 14.04 16.69
CA ARG A 469 -29.08 14.49 18.04
C ARG A 469 -28.40 13.67 19.13
N ALA A 470 -28.30 12.35 18.95
CA ALA A 470 -27.64 11.48 19.93
C ALA A 470 -26.14 11.76 20.03
N VAL A 471 -25.46 11.98 18.90
CA VAL A 471 -24.04 12.34 18.86
C VAL A 471 -23.81 13.73 19.44
N LEU A 472 -24.64 14.71 19.09
CA LEU A 472 -24.57 16.07 19.66
C LEU A 472 -24.71 16.04 21.19
N ALA A 473 -25.71 15.32 21.72
CA ALA A 473 -25.89 15.16 23.16
C ALA A 473 -24.67 14.50 23.84
N GLY A 474 -24.00 13.57 23.16
CA GLY A 474 -22.74 12.98 23.61
C GLY A 474 -21.61 14.00 23.71
N GLY A 475 -21.44 14.84 22.67
CA GLY A 475 -20.47 15.93 22.66
C GLY A 475 -20.71 16.95 23.77
N GLU A 476 -21.98 17.28 24.03
CA GLU A 476 -22.39 18.17 25.12
C GLU A 476 -22.06 17.61 26.51
N ALA A 477 -22.29 16.31 26.72
CA ALA A 477 -21.93 15.65 27.97
C ALA A 477 -20.42 15.72 28.22
N ILE A 478 -19.61 15.45 27.19
CA ILE A 478 -18.14 15.55 27.28
C ILE A 478 -17.73 16.99 27.58
N ARG A 479 -18.23 17.97 26.81
CA ARG A 479 -17.93 19.40 27.02
C ARG A 479 -18.27 19.86 28.43
N GLY A 480 -19.37 19.35 29.00
CA GLY A 480 -19.80 19.62 30.37
C GLY A 480 -18.78 19.23 31.44
N GLU A 481 -17.94 18.22 31.17
CA GLU A 481 -16.89 17.75 32.08
C GLU A 481 -15.52 18.43 31.89
N LEU A 482 -15.32 19.16 30.79
CA LEU A 482 -14.04 19.81 30.48
C LEU A 482 -13.82 21.11 31.26
N ALA A 483 -12.55 21.38 31.59
CA ALA A 483 -12.14 22.61 32.27
C ALA A 483 -10.97 23.31 31.55
N GLY A 484 -10.79 24.61 31.84
CA GLY A 484 -9.63 25.38 31.37
C GLY A 484 -9.46 25.39 29.84
N ALA A 485 -8.23 25.12 29.38
CA ALA A 485 -7.87 25.15 27.95
C ALA A 485 -8.60 24.08 27.12
N ALA A 486 -9.01 22.95 27.72
CA ALA A 486 -9.72 21.89 27.03
C ALA A 486 -11.15 22.30 26.60
N ARG A 487 -11.77 23.27 27.29
CA ARG A 487 -13.11 23.77 26.96
C ARG A 487 -13.09 24.94 25.95
N ALA A 488 -11.95 25.61 25.80
CA ALA A 488 -11.85 26.82 25.00
C ALA A 488 -12.22 26.58 23.52
N GLY A 489 -13.11 27.42 22.99
CA GLY A 489 -13.56 27.37 21.59
C GLY A 489 -14.59 26.28 21.26
N LEU A 490 -15.02 25.47 22.22
CA LEU A 490 -16.08 24.46 21.97
C LEU A 490 -17.49 25.06 22.00
N ASP A 491 -17.69 26.18 22.68
CA ASP A 491 -19.02 26.79 22.85
C ASP A 491 -19.59 27.31 21.51
N GLU A 492 -18.74 27.86 20.64
CA GLU A 492 -19.13 28.33 19.30
C GLU A 492 -19.46 27.16 18.37
N ALA A 493 -18.58 26.15 18.32
CA ALA A 493 -18.80 24.94 17.52
C ALA A 493 -20.06 24.17 17.95
N ALA A 494 -20.33 24.09 19.25
CA ALA A 494 -21.54 23.48 19.79
C ALA A 494 -22.81 24.21 19.34
N ALA A 495 -22.80 25.55 19.41
CA ALA A 495 -23.96 26.37 19.02
C ALA A 495 -24.24 26.26 17.51
N GLU A 496 -23.21 26.33 16.67
CA GLU A 496 -23.34 26.20 15.21
C GLU A 496 -23.95 24.85 14.81
N VAL A 497 -23.49 23.76 15.41
CA VAL A 497 -24.02 22.42 15.10
C VAL A 497 -25.43 22.23 15.64
N ALA A 498 -25.75 22.76 16.83
CA ALA A 498 -27.10 22.72 17.36
C ALA A 498 -28.10 23.46 16.46
N GLU A 499 -27.76 24.67 16.00
CA GLU A 499 -28.56 25.43 15.04
C GLU A 499 -28.78 24.63 13.76
N ARG A 500 -27.72 24.03 13.20
CA ARG A 500 -27.83 23.19 11.99
C ARG A 500 -28.73 21.97 12.17
N VAL A 501 -28.64 21.27 13.29
CA VAL A 501 -29.49 20.10 13.59
C VAL A 501 -30.95 20.53 13.72
N ASP A 502 -31.22 21.70 14.30
CA ASP A 502 -32.57 22.26 14.44
C ASP A 502 -33.12 22.80 13.10
N GLU A 503 -32.29 23.35 12.21
CA GLU A 503 -32.70 23.84 10.87
C GLU A 503 -33.18 22.72 9.92
N VAL A 504 -32.61 21.52 10.05
CA VAL A 504 -32.95 20.35 9.21
C VAL A 504 -34.11 19.53 9.80
N SER A 505 -34.50 19.82 11.06
CA SER A 505 -35.61 19.17 11.77
C SER A 505 -36.98 19.72 11.41
#